data_AF-A0A0F9PNK5-F1
#
_entry.id   AF-A0A0F9PNK5-F1
#
_cell.length_a   1.000
_cell.length_b   1.000
_cell.length_c   1.000
_cell.angle_alpha   90.00
_cell.angle_beta   90.00
_cell.angle_gamma   90.00
#
_symmetry.space_group_name_H-M   'P 1'
#
loop_
_entity.id
_entity.type
_entity.pdbx_description
1 polymer ?
#
loop_
_entity_poly.entity_id
_entity_poly.type
_entity_poly.pdbx_seq_one_letter_code
_entity_poly.pdbx_strand_id
1 'polypeptide(L)' 'MGILKTEIEFNKAAGLTSLDDRLPEFLRTEKLPPFNEVWNVPDEELDKVFYF' A
#
# COMPACT_ATOMS: atom_id res chain seq x y z
N MET A 1 -0.38 -4.85 23.23
CA MET A 1 -0.18 -4.03 22.02
C MET A 1 0.73 -4.80 21.09
N GLY A 2 0.35 -5.04 19.82
CA GLY A 2 1.20 -5.77 18.88
C GLY A 2 2.34 -4.90 18.35
N ILE A 3 3.47 -5.52 17.97
CA ILE A 3 4.64 -4.83 17.39
C ILE A 3 4.21 -4.01 16.16
N LEU A 4 3.44 -4.61 15.24
CA LEU A 4 2.92 -3.94 14.04
C LEU A 4 2.07 -2.69 14.36
N LYS A 5 1.18 -2.76 15.35
CA LYS A 5 0.37 -1.58 15.75
C LYS A 5 1.26 -0.44 16.23
N THR A 6 2.33 -0.77 16.97
CA THR A 6 3.29 0.20 17.50
C THR A 6 4.09 0.88 16.37
N GLU A 7 4.57 0.10 15.39
CA GLU A 7 5.30 0.61 14.22
C GLU A 7 4.42 1.52 13.35
N ILE A 8 3.15 1.15 13.13
CA ILE A 8 2.21 1.96 12.34
C ILE A 8 1.91 3.29 13.04
N GLU A 9 1.69 3.28 14.36
CA GLU A 9 1.46 4.51 15.14
C GLU A 9 2.68 5.44 15.09
N PHE A 10 3.89 4.88 15.18
CA PHE A 10 5.13 5.63 15.02
C PHE A 10 5.23 6.31 13.64
N ASN A 11 4.95 5.57 12.56
CA ASN A 11 4.99 6.10 11.21
C ASN A 11 3.96 7.22 11.00
N LYS A 12 2.73 7.05 11.52
CA LYS A 12 1.69 8.09 11.49
C LYS A 12 2.11 9.35 12.24
N ALA A 13 2.77 9.20 13.40
CA ALA A 13 3.30 10.33 14.17
C ALA A 13 4.44 11.05 13.43
N ALA A 14 5.20 10.34 12.59
CA ALA A 14 6.21 10.91 11.70
C ALA A 14 5.62 11.59 10.45
N GLY A 15 4.29 11.50 10.24
CA GLY A 15 3.59 12.15 9.14
C GLY A 15 3.33 11.26 7.93
N LEU A 16 3.63 9.95 7.99
CA LEU A 16 3.24 9.02 6.93
C LEU A 16 1.72 8.85 6.90
N THR A 17 1.17 8.87 5.70
CA THR A 17 -0.26 8.77 5.40
C THR A 17 -0.53 7.58 4.48
N SER A 18 -1.81 7.28 4.23
CA SER A 18 -2.18 6.24 3.26
C SER A 18 -1.69 6.53 1.83
N LEU A 19 -1.37 7.80 1.50
CA LEU A 19 -0.78 8.16 0.21
C LEU A 19 0.66 7.67 0.07
N ASP A 20 1.37 7.52 1.18
CA ASP A 20 2.75 7.01 1.22
C ASP A 20 2.77 5.46 1.11
N ASP A 21 1.65 4.81 1.40
CA ASP A 21 1.46 3.36 1.29
C ASP A 21 1.08 2.91 -0.14
N ARG A 22 1.36 3.73 -1.15
CA ARG A 22 0.98 3.47 -2.55
C ARG A 22 2.12 2.84 -3.34
N LEU A 23 1.76 1.90 -4.20
CA LEU A 23 2.71 1.26 -5.12
C LEU A 23 3.23 2.27 -6.15
N PRO A 24 4.49 2.11 -6.62
CA PRO A 24 5.04 2.88 -7.72
C PRO A 24 4.14 2.93 -8.96
N GLU A 25 4.14 4.07 -9.66
CA GLU A 25 3.27 4.33 -10.83
C GLU A 25 3.40 3.28 -11.93
N PHE A 26 4.62 2.81 -12.21
CA PHE A 26 4.87 1.85 -13.29
C PHE A 26 4.14 0.51 -13.07
N LEU A 27 3.84 0.12 -11.82
CA LEU A 27 3.07 -1.10 -11.56
C LEU A 27 1.61 -0.99 -12.03
N ARG A 28 1.09 0.23 -12.22
CA ARG A 28 -0.27 0.48 -12.73
C ARG A 28 -0.32 0.69 -14.25
N THR A 29 0.82 0.93 -14.90
CA THR A 29 0.87 1.33 -16.31
C THR A 29 1.71 0.41 -17.19
N GLU A 30 2.78 -0.17 -16.65
CA GLU A 30 3.70 -1.03 -17.39
C GLU A 30 3.21 -2.48 -17.43
N LYS A 31 2.92 -2.96 -18.64
CA LYS A 31 2.51 -4.33 -18.88
C LYS A 31 3.75 -5.20 -19.09
N LEU A 32 3.93 -6.20 -18.23
CA LEU A 32 5.05 -7.11 -18.31
C LEU A 32 4.62 -8.49 -18.87
N PRO A 33 5.34 -9.05 -19.85
CA PRO A 33 5.05 -10.37 -20.39
C PRO A 33 5.30 -11.48 -19.34
N PRO A 34 4.64 -12.64 -19.47
CA PRO A 34 3.75 -13.02 -20.56
C PRO A 34 2.31 -12.54 -20.38
N PHE A 35 1.92 -12.17 -19.16
CA PHE A 35 0.51 -11.93 -18.82
C PHE A 35 0.05 -10.51 -19.13
N ASN A 36 0.96 -9.54 -19.20
CA ASN A 36 0.66 -8.14 -19.53
C ASN A 36 -0.40 -7.51 -18.61
N GLU A 37 -0.47 -7.99 -17.37
CA GLU A 37 -1.32 -7.45 -16.31
C GLU A 37 -0.64 -6.26 -15.62
N VAL A 38 -1.47 -5.37 -15.09
CA VAL A 38 -1.04 -4.26 -14.24
C VAL A 38 -1.78 -4.35 -12.91
N TRP A 39 -1.24 -3.69 -11.88
CA TRP A 39 -1.91 -3.59 -10.60
C TRP A 39 -3.26 -2.90 -10.74
N ASN A 40 -4.33 -3.66 -10.50
CA ASN A 40 -5.72 -3.22 -10.63
C ASN A 40 -6.49 -3.28 -9.30
N VAL A 41 -5.81 -3.51 -8.17
CA VAL A 41 -6.45 -3.49 -6.85
C VAL A 41 -6.72 -2.02 -6.47
N PRO A 42 -7.97 -1.67 -6.11
CA PRO A 42 -8.31 -0.32 -5.66
C PRO A 42 -7.58 0.05 -4.37
N ASP A 43 -7.32 1.35 -4.21
CA ASP A 43 -6.63 1.89 -3.04
C ASP A 43 -7.43 1.63 -1.75
N GLU A 44 -8.75 1.64 -1.83
CA GLU A 44 -9.65 1.38 -0.72
C GLU A 44 -9.56 -0.07 -0.22
N GLU A 45 -9.20 -1.02 -1.09
CA GLU A 45 -8.93 -2.40 -0.69
C GLU A 45 -7.55 -2.52 -0.05
N LEU A 46 -6.56 -1.77 -0.54
CA LEU A 46 -5.21 -1.76 0.03
C LEU A 46 -5.20 -1.16 1.46
N ASP A 47 -5.98 -0.10 1.68
CA ASP A 47 -6.11 0.55 2.99
C ASP A 47 -6.68 -0.39 4.06
N LYS A 48 -7.27 -1.52 3.67
CA LYS A 48 -7.82 -2.51 4.61
C LYS A 48 -6.78 -3.43 5.26
N VAL A 49 -5.55 -3.47 4.74
CA VAL A 49 -4.50 -4.38 5.22
C VAL A 49 -4.22 -4.20 6.72
N PHE A 50 -4.40 -2.99 7.26
CA PHE A 50 -4.14 -2.66 8.66
C PHE A 50 -5.37 -2.66 9.58
N TYR A 51 -6.53 -3.16 9.13
CA TYR A 51 -7.69 -3.41 10.01
C TYR A 51 -7.51 -4.74 10.77
N PHE A 52 -6.89 -4.69 11.96
CA PHE A 52 -6.72 -5.83 12.89
C PHE A 52 -7.67 -5.80 14.08
#